data_AF-A0A7C0WZP1-F1
#
_entry.id   AF-A0A7C0WZP1-F1
#
_cell.length_a   1.000
_cell.length_b   1.000
_cell.length_c   1.000
_cell.angle_alpha   90.00
_cell.angle_beta   90.00
_cell.angle_gamma   90.00
#
_symmetry.space_group_name_H-M   'P 1'
#
loop_
_entity.id
_entity.type
_entity.pdbx_description
1 polymer ?
#
loop_
_entity_poly.entity_id
_entity_poly.type
_entity_poly.pdbx_seq_one_letter_code
_entity_poly.pdbx_strand_id
1 'polypeptide(L)'
;SLSKYVAEVIKIFEEAGLNYELNPMGTVIEGEWDQIMPVIKKAHERLFELGVTRVSTLIKIDDRRDKKVRKEDKVESVRRVLREMYSQEK
;
A
#
# COMPACT_ATOMS: atom_id res chain seq x y z
N SER A 1 3.20 -17.37 13.52
CA SER A 1 3.35 -16.65 12.24
C SER A 1 2.25 -15.60 12.13
N LEU A 2 2.53 -14.44 11.51
CA LEU A 2 1.54 -13.36 11.29
C LEU A 2 0.79 -13.50 9.95
N SER A 3 1.18 -14.44 9.09
CA SER A 3 0.66 -14.56 7.71
C SER A 3 -0.86 -14.66 7.63
N LYS A 4 -1.51 -15.32 8.60
CA LYS A 4 -2.99 -15.42 8.66
C LYS A 4 -3.65 -14.04 8.79
N TYR A 5 -3.11 -13.19 9.66
CA TYR A 5 -3.65 -11.84 9.89
C TYR A 5 -3.42 -10.93 8.68
N VAL A 6 -2.25 -11.04 8.06
CA VAL A 6 -1.93 -10.29 6.82
C VAL A 6 -2.89 -10.72 5.70
N ALA A 7 -3.16 -12.01 5.55
CA ALA A 7 -4.11 -12.50 4.54
C ALA A 7 -5.54 -11.97 4.74
N GLU A 8 -6.02 -11.87 5.99
CA GLU A 8 -7.34 -11.28 6.29
C GLU A 8 -7.40 -9.78 5.92
N VAL A 9 -6.32 -9.04 6.16
CA VAL A 9 -6.23 -7.63 5.76
C VAL A 9 -6.23 -7.48 4.24
N ILE A 10 -5.48 -8.32 3.52
CA ILE A 10 -5.44 -8.29 2.06
C ILE A 10 -6.80 -8.63 1.46
N LYS A 11 -7.50 -9.61 2.01
CA LYS A 11 -8.88 -9.94 1.61
C LYS A 11 -9.82 -8.73 1.71
N ILE A 12 -9.68 -7.93 2.78
CA ILE A 12 -10.47 -6.70 2.94
C ILE A 12 -10.17 -5.69 1.84
N PHE A 13 -8.90 -5.55 1.43
CA PHE A 13 -8.51 -4.65 0.34
C PHE A 13 -9.06 -5.12 -1.02
N GLU A 14 -9.05 -6.43 -1.27
CA GLU A 14 -9.66 -7.04 -2.45
C GLU A 14 -11.17 -6.82 -2.51
N GLU A 15 -11.88 -7.10 -1.40
CA GLU A 15 -13.33 -6.89 -1.30
C GLU A 15 -13.73 -5.42 -1.49
N ALA A 16 -12.85 -4.50 -1.08
CA ALA A 16 -13.04 -3.06 -1.26
C ALA A 16 -12.71 -2.58 -2.67
N GLY A 17 -12.16 -3.45 -3.54
CA GLY A 17 -11.74 -3.09 -4.89
C GLY A 17 -10.59 -2.08 -4.93
N LEU A 18 -9.77 -2.02 -3.87
CA LEU A 18 -8.62 -1.12 -3.84
C LEU A 18 -7.49 -1.64 -4.72
N ASN A 19 -6.81 -0.74 -5.42
CA ASN A 19 -5.56 -1.08 -6.08
C ASN A 19 -4.47 -1.19 -5.01
N TYR A 20 -3.90 -2.37 -4.83
CA TYR A 20 -2.90 -2.64 -3.81
C TYR A 20 -1.73 -3.46 -4.37
N GLU A 21 -0.58 -3.38 -3.68
CA GLU A 21 0.60 -4.19 -3.96
C GLU A 21 1.19 -4.67 -2.63
N LEU A 22 1.24 -5.98 -2.43
CA LEU A 22 1.83 -6.60 -1.25
C LEU A 22 3.34 -6.73 -1.41
N ASN A 23 4.08 -6.16 -0.46
CA ASN A 23 5.53 -6.19 -0.40
C ASN A 23 6.00 -6.88 0.91
N PRO A 24 7.29 -7.28 1.01
CA PRO A 24 7.79 -7.95 2.22
C PRO A 24 7.65 -7.15 3.52
N MET A 25 7.60 -5.81 3.42
CA MET A 25 7.59 -4.89 4.57
C MET A 25 6.24 -4.18 4.78
N GLY A 26 5.23 -4.49 3.96
CA GLY A 26 3.92 -3.84 4.07
C GLY A 26 3.15 -3.88 2.75
N THR A 27 2.05 -3.14 2.69
CA THR A 27 1.18 -3.08 1.52
C THR A 27 1.08 -1.65 1.05
N VAL A 28 1.35 -1.42 -0.24
CA VAL A 28 1.12 -0.13 -0.88
C VAL A 28 -0.31 -0.14 -1.40
N ILE A 29 -1.09 0.89 -1.07
CA ILE A 29 -2.49 1.05 -1.48
C ILE A 29 -2.67 2.38 -2.19
N GLU A 30 -3.57 2.41 -3.17
CA GLU A 30 -3.88 3.59 -3.97
C GLU A 30 -5.38 3.77 -4.16
N GLY A 31 -5.80 5.02 -4.22
CA GLY A 31 -7.21 5.40 -4.28
C GLY A 31 -7.44 6.77 -3.66
N GLU A 32 -8.70 7.19 -3.66
CA GLU A 32 -9.12 8.44 -3.05
C GLU A 32 -9.14 8.34 -1.52
N TRP A 33 -8.90 9.46 -0.84
CA TRP A 33 -8.84 9.53 0.62
C TRP A 33 -10.05 8.89 1.29
N ASP A 34 -11.26 9.28 0.86
CA ASP A 34 -12.53 8.82 1.44
C ASP A 34 -12.83 7.35 1.14
N GLN A 35 -12.16 6.75 0.15
CA GLN A 35 -12.25 5.32 -0.14
C GLN A 35 -11.27 4.52 0.72
N ILE A 36 -10.05 5.03 0.92
CA ILE A 36 -8.98 4.33 1.63
C ILE A 36 -9.22 4.27 3.13
N MET A 37 -9.51 5.42 3.77
CA MET A 37 -9.50 5.51 5.23
C MET A 37 -10.52 4.58 5.92
N PRO A 38 -11.76 4.44 5.41
CA PRO A 38 -12.71 3.47 5.96
C PRO A 38 -12.22 2.02 5.86
N VAL A 39 -11.53 1.68 4.77
CA VAL A 39 -11.00 0.33 4.53
C VAL A 39 -9.84 0.01 5.47
N ILE A 40 -8.93 0.96 5.69
CA ILE A 40 -7.85 0.83 6.68
C ILE A 40 -8.44 0.60 8.08
N LYS A 41 -9.47 1.38 8.46
CA LYS A 41 -10.16 1.20 9.74
C LYS A 41 -10.74 -0.21 9.85
N LYS A 42 -11.49 -0.66 8.83
CA LYS A 42 -12.05 -2.02 8.78
C LYS A 42 -10.96 -3.08 8.95
N ALA A 43 -9.84 -2.93 8.25
CA ALA A 43 -8.70 -3.85 8.35
C ALA A 43 -8.07 -3.88 9.76
N HIS A 44 -7.94 -2.72 10.41
CA HIS A 44 -7.42 -2.62 11.77
C HIS A 44 -8.36 -3.30 12.78
N GLU A 45 -9.65 -3.01 12.72
CA GLU A 45 -10.67 -3.59 13.60
C GLU A 45 -10.82 -5.09 13.42
N ARG A 46 -10.73 -5.58 12.18
CA ARG A 46 -10.80 -7.02 11.86
C ARG A 46 -9.81 -7.85 12.68
N LEU A 47 -8.64 -7.30 12.99
CA LEU A 47 -7.64 -8.02 13.77
C LEU A 47 -8.08 -8.22 15.23
N PHE A 48 -8.79 -7.25 15.82
CA PHE A 48 -9.36 -7.40 17.16
C PHE A 48 -10.49 -8.43 17.17
N GLU A 49 -11.32 -8.47 16.12
CA GLU A 49 -12.35 -9.53 15.97
C GLU A 49 -11.74 -10.94 15.93
N LEU A 50 -10.49 -11.06 15.46
CA LEU A 50 -9.74 -12.32 15.44
C LEU A 50 -9.06 -12.64 16.79
N GLY A 51 -9.32 -11.85 17.83
CA GLY A 51 -8.80 -12.05 19.18
C GLY A 51 -7.44 -11.40 19.45
N VAL A 52 -6.93 -10.55 18.55
CA VAL A 52 -5.69 -9.79 18.79
C VAL A 52 -5.99 -8.69 19.81
N THR A 53 -5.19 -8.62 20.87
CA THR A 53 -5.41 -7.65 21.97
C THR A 53 -4.77 -6.30 21.72
N ARG A 54 -3.74 -6.24 20.86
CA ARG A 54 -3.04 -5.01 20.50
C ARG A 54 -2.58 -5.04 19.06
N VAL A 55 -2.97 -4.03 18.29
CA VAL A 55 -2.54 -3.82 16.92
C VAL A 55 -1.79 -2.49 16.85
N SER A 56 -0.63 -2.49 16.18
CA SER A 56 0.08 -1.27 15.82
C SER A 56 0.08 -1.15 14.30
N THR A 57 -0.40 -0.02 13.79
CA THR A 57 -0.48 0.24 12.35
C THR A 57 0.34 1.47 12.03
N LEU A 58 1.34 1.30 11.15
CA LEU A 58 2.15 2.39 10.62
C LEU A 58 1.63 2.73 9.22
N ILE A 59 1.22 3.97 9.01
CA ILE A 59 0.71 4.46 7.73
C ILE A 59 1.56 5.64 7.30
N LYS A 60 2.07 5.58 6.07
CA LYS A 60 2.68 6.72 5.39
C LYS A 60 1.79 7.11 4.23
N ILE A 61 1.30 8.35 4.24
CA ILE A 61 0.40 8.88 3.22
C ILE A 61 1.19 9.87 2.35
N ASP A 62 1.06 9.70 1.04
CA ASP A 62 1.59 10.62 0.04
C ASP A 62 0.41 11.13 -0.79
N ASP A 63 -0.18 12.25 -0.35
CA ASP A 63 -1.29 12.95 -1.01
C ASP A 63 -0.72 14.15 -1.78
N ARG A 64 -0.92 14.15 -3.10
CA ARG A 64 -0.54 15.24 -3.99
C ARG A 64 -1.76 15.76 -4.73
N ARG A 65 -2.00 17.07 -4.63
CA ARG A 65 -3.15 17.74 -5.24
C ARG A 65 -2.81 18.54 -6.50
N ASP A 66 -1.52 18.65 -6.81
CA ASP A 66 -1.00 19.34 -7.99
C ASP A 66 -1.06 18.48 -9.26
N LYS A 67 -0.99 17.15 -9.11
CA LYS A 67 -1.08 16.21 -10.24
C LYS A 67 -1.53 14.82 -9.81
N LYS A 68 -2.31 14.18 -10.68
CA LYS A 68 -2.61 12.76 -10.56
C LYS A 68 -1.37 11.94 -10.93
N VAL A 69 -1.07 10.94 -10.12
CA VAL A 69 0.07 10.03 -10.29
C VAL A 69 -0.30 8.69 -9.70
N ARG A 70 0.20 7.64 -10.34
CA ARG A 70 0.16 6.28 -9.85
C ARG A 70 1.51 5.88 -9.24
N LYS A 71 1.51 4.83 -8.43
CA LYS A 71 2.69 4.27 -7.77
C LYS A 71 3.69 3.77 -8.81
N GLU A 72 3.19 3.20 -9.91
CA GLU A 72 4.00 2.72 -11.02
C GLU A 72 4.80 3.86 -11.66
N ASP A 73 4.22 5.07 -11.77
CA ASP A 73 4.89 6.23 -12.37
C ASP A 73 6.17 6.61 -11.59
N LYS A 74 6.15 6.44 -10.26
CA LYS A 74 7.32 6.71 -9.41
C LYS A 74 8.43 5.70 -9.66
N VAL A 75 8.07 4.43 -9.73
CA VAL A 75 9.03 3.35 -9.99
C VAL A 75 9.63 3.50 -11.39
N GLU A 76 8.80 3.81 -12.38
CA GLU A 76 9.25 4.04 -13.75
C GLU A 76 10.20 5.24 -13.85
N SER A 77 9.89 6.34 -13.15
CA SER A 77 10.75 7.52 -13.15
C SER A 77 12.16 7.19 -12.62
N VAL A 78 12.28 6.41 -11.55
CA VAL A 78 13.58 5.97 -11.03
C VAL A 78 14.27 5.03 -12.01
N ARG A 79 13.54 4.05 -12.57
CA ARG A 79 14.08 3.11 -13.56
C ARG A 79 14.62 3.84 -14.80
N ARG A 80 13.96 4.91 -15.24
CA ARG A 80 14.44 5.74 -16.36
C ARG A 80 15.78 6.38 -16.03
N VAL A 81 15.90 7.04 -14.88
CA VAL A 81 17.15 7.67 -14.44
C VAL A 81 18.27 6.63 -14.34
N LEU A 82 17.99 5.45 -13.77
CA LEU A 82 18.97 4.37 -13.69
C LEU A 82 19.44 3.91 -15.08
N ARG A 83 18.53 3.74 -16.05
CA ARG A 83 18.90 3.38 -17.43
C ARG A 83 19.80 4.43 -18.07
N GLU A 84 19.51 5.71 -17.88
CA GLU A 84 20.32 6.81 -18.38
C GLU A 84 21.72 6.80 -17.76
N MET A 85 21.82 6.66 -16.43
CA MET A 85 23.11 6.58 -15.73
C MET A 85 23.99 5.45 -16.27
N TYR A 86 23.47 4.22 -16.36
CA TYR A 86 24.24 3.07 -16.84
C TYR A 86 24.52 3.07 -18.35
N SER A 87 23.81 3.89 -19.13
CA SER A 87 24.09 4.05 -20.57
C SER A 87 25.25 5.03 -20.84
N GLN A 88 25.59 5.90 -19.87
CA GLN A 88 26.71 6.85 -19.97
C GLN A 88 28.04 6.25 -19.48
N GLU A 89 28.01 5.09 -18.81
CA GLU A 89 29.19 4.37 -18.32
C GLU A 89 29.75 3.33 -19.33
N LYS A 90 29.10 3.19 -20.51
CA LYS A 90 29.56 2.37 -21.63
C LYS A 90 30.02 3.26 -22.78
#